data_AF-A0A1Y3QT20-F1
#
_entry.id   AF-A0A1Y3QT20-F1
#
_cell.length_a   1.000
_cell.length_b   1.000
_cell.length_c   1.000
_cell.angle_alpha   90.00
_cell.angle_beta   90.00
_cell.angle_gamma   90.00
#
_symmetry.space_group_name_H-M   'P 1'
#
loop_
_entity.id
_entity.type
_entity.pdbx_description
1 polymer ?
#
loop_
_entity_poly.entity_id
_entity_poly.type
_entity_poly.pdbx_seq_one_letter_code
_entity_poly.pdbx_strand_id
1 'polypeptide(L)'
;MAAKGDDRREKGHAGKGVRGGAAAIMEDPRFVAFVDHFNGDRDYFECHEVMEELWLDNGRDPVLQGLLQAAVGLYHWRNDNRAGAVKLFAGSLRKLAGAPAVLHGLDLALLRECVRSSLLALCPKLAEQPEMLAALEGRTAPPPGGPAPASASEIPALPEIAPAPFQPFALRVVDAALEAAAADRARKREAGGHRGGGRKHPH
;
A
#
# COMPACT_ATOMS: atom_id res chain seq x y z
N MET A 1 63.53 -6.26 10.39
CA MET A 1 63.12 -5.65 9.10
C MET A 1 62.81 -6.82 8.17
N ALA A 2 61.67 -7.02 7.54
CA ALA A 2 60.58 -6.13 7.17
C ALA A 2 59.24 -6.89 7.18
N ALA A 3 58.15 -6.14 7.42
CA ALA A 3 56.79 -6.64 7.54
C ALA A 3 56.21 -7.12 6.20
N LYS A 4 55.40 -8.17 6.25
CA LYS A 4 54.61 -8.68 5.11
C LYS A 4 53.24 -7.99 5.15
N GLY A 5 52.97 -7.17 4.14
CA GLY A 5 51.76 -6.33 4.03
C GLY A 5 50.48 -7.16 3.92
N ASP A 6 49.50 -6.78 4.73
CA ASP A 6 48.13 -7.24 4.78
C ASP A 6 47.34 -6.56 3.64
N ASP A 7 46.85 -7.35 2.69
CA ASP A 7 46.04 -6.92 1.54
C ASP A 7 44.58 -6.70 2.00
N ARG A 8 44.29 -5.50 2.51
CA ARG A 8 42.90 -5.04 2.69
C ARG A 8 42.48 -4.20 1.50
N ARG A 9 41.85 -4.85 0.53
CA ARG A 9 40.99 -4.18 -0.46
C ARG A 9 39.73 -3.66 0.24
N GLU A 10 39.74 -2.40 0.62
CA GLU A 10 38.55 -1.64 0.97
C GLU A 10 37.61 -1.57 -0.24
N LYS A 11 36.54 -2.38 -0.24
CA LYS A 11 35.39 -2.15 -1.12
C LYS A 11 34.59 -1.00 -0.52
N GLY A 12 34.88 0.21 -0.99
CA GLY A 12 34.09 1.40 -0.71
C GLY A 12 32.62 1.14 -1.02
N HIS A 13 31.79 1.13 0.01
CA HIS A 13 30.34 1.24 -0.12
C HIS A 13 30.06 2.68 -0.55
N ALA A 14 29.98 2.89 -1.87
CA ALA A 14 29.45 4.11 -2.42
C ALA A 14 27.96 4.18 -2.04
N GLY A 15 27.67 4.96 -0.99
CA GLY A 15 26.31 5.36 -0.66
C GLY A 15 25.70 6.04 -1.89
N LYS A 16 24.73 5.36 -2.52
CA LYS A 16 23.89 6.01 -3.53
C LYS A 16 23.09 7.10 -2.83
N GLY A 17 23.47 8.34 -3.10
CA GLY A 17 22.73 9.51 -2.66
C GLY A 17 21.27 9.43 -3.11
N VAL A 18 20.39 9.91 -2.23
CA VAL A 18 18.94 10.09 -2.40
C VAL A 18 18.69 10.77 -3.75
N ARG A 19 18.37 9.99 -4.77
CA ARG A 19 17.79 10.49 -6.01
C ARG A 19 16.30 10.24 -5.93
N GLY A 20 15.51 11.31 -5.90
CA GLY A 20 14.18 11.22 -6.47
C GLY A 20 13.15 12.12 -5.83
N GLY A 21 12.89 13.27 -6.46
CA GLY A 21 11.59 13.93 -6.31
C GLY A 21 10.47 13.05 -6.88
N ALA A 22 9.21 13.48 -6.71
CA ALA A 22 8.03 12.68 -7.05
C ALA A 22 8.03 12.06 -8.46
N ALA A 23 8.62 12.75 -9.46
CA ALA A 23 8.76 12.27 -10.84
C ALA A 23 9.66 11.03 -10.97
N ALA A 24 10.77 10.96 -10.22
CA ALA A 24 11.70 9.84 -10.31
C ALA A 24 11.09 8.52 -9.83
N ILE A 25 10.17 8.58 -8.85
CA ILE A 25 9.43 7.40 -8.40
C ILE A 25 8.45 6.93 -9.49
N MET A 26 7.73 7.86 -10.13
CA MET A 26 6.76 7.50 -11.18
C MET A 26 7.43 6.88 -12.42
N GLU A 27 8.64 7.33 -12.74
CA GLU A 27 9.44 6.82 -13.85
C GLU A 27 10.21 5.53 -13.50
N ASP A 28 10.30 5.15 -12.21
CA ASP A 28 10.99 3.92 -11.81
C ASP A 28 10.21 2.69 -12.34
N PRO A 29 10.86 1.79 -13.09
CA PRO A 29 10.19 0.63 -13.67
C PRO A 29 9.56 -0.30 -12.63
N ARG A 30 10.06 -0.32 -11.39
CA ARG A 30 9.47 -1.10 -10.29
C ARG A 30 8.16 -0.50 -9.81
N PHE A 31 8.05 0.82 -9.79
CA PHE A 31 6.79 1.50 -9.45
C PHE A 31 5.73 1.29 -10.53
N VAL A 32 6.12 1.41 -11.81
CA VAL A 32 5.24 1.09 -12.93
C VAL A 32 4.79 -0.38 -12.87
N ALA A 33 5.71 -1.30 -12.57
CA ALA A 33 5.39 -2.72 -12.39
C ALA A 33 4.44 -2.96 -11.22
N PHE A 34 4.62 -2.28 -10.10
CA PHE A 34 3.71 -2.35 -8.97
C PHE A 34 2.29 -1.94 -9.36
N VAL A 35 2.12 -0.83 -10.07
CA VAL A 35 0.79 -0.37 -10.52
C VAL A 35 0.15 -1.35 -11.51
N ASP A 36 0.93 -1.88 -12.47
CA ASP A 36 0.48 -2.93 -13.40
C ASP A 36 0.02 -4.19 -12.65
N HIS A 37 0.82 -4.72 -11.73
CA HIS A 37 0.43 -5.91 -10.98
C HIS A 37 -0.75 -5.66 -10.04
N PHE A 38 -0.82 -4.48 -9.41
CA PHE A 38 -1.91 -4.17 -8.49
C PHE A 38 -3.26 -4.10 -9.22
N ASN A 39 -3.30 -3.39 -10.36
CA ASN A 39 -4.55 -3.11 -11.07
C ASN A 39 -4.88 -4.14 -12.15
N GLY A 40 -3.86 -4.64 -12.86
CA GLY A 40 -3.98 -5.49 -14.03
C GLY A 40 -4.31 -6.94 -13.69
N ASP A 41 -3.32 -7.71 -13.25
CA ASP A 41 -3.52 -9.13 -12.87
C ASP A 41 -3.87 -9.33 -11.39
N ARG A 42 -3.77 -8.27 -10.58
CA ARG A 42 -3.97 -8.32 -9.12
C ARG A 42 -3.01 -9.33 -8.48
N ASP A 43 -1.79 -9.44 -9.01
CA ASP A 43 -0.72 -10.23 -8.42
C ASP A 43 -0.06 -9.45 -7.28
N TYR A 44 -0.69 -9.50 -6.12
CA TYR A 44 -0.20 -8.83 -4.92
C TYR A 44 1.10 -9.42 -4.36
N PHE A 45 1.50 -10.63 -4.78
CA PHE A 45 2.81 -11.17 -4.43
C PHE A 45 3.89 -10.51 -5.29
N GLU A 46 3.71 -10.42 -6.60
CA GLU A 46 4.65 -9.70 -7.46
C GLU A 46 4.71 -8.19 -7.10
N CYS A 47 3.60 -7.61 -6.61
CA CYS A 47 3.60 -6.27 -6.02
C CYS A 47 4.58 -6.15 -4.83
N HIS A 48 4.65 -7.17 -3.97
CA HIS A 48 5.57 -7.20 -2.83
C HIS A 48 7.02 -7.14 -3.32
N GLU A 49 7.39 -8.05 -4.21
CA GLU A 49 8.76 -8.20 -4.68
C GLU A 49 9.29 -6.88 -5.29
N VAL A 50 8.55 -6.28 -6.22
CA VAL A 50 9.02 -5.06 -6.91
C VAL A 50 9.03 -3.84 -6.00
N MET A 51 8.06 -3.72 -5.09
CA MET A 51 7.93 -2.54 -4.24
C MET A 51 8.86 -2.60 -3.01
N GLU A 52 9.20 -3.79 -2.50
CA GLU A 52 10.16 -3.93 -1.40
C GLU A 52 11.55 -3.41 -1.80
N GLU A 53 12.05 -3.80 -2.97
CA GLU A 53 13.33 -3.29 -3.49
C GLU A 53 13.29 -1.77 -3.67
N LEU A 54 12.22 -1.24 -4.27
CA LEU A 54 12.06 0.20 -4.48
C LEU A 54 12.05 0.95 -3.14
N TRP A 55 11.32 0.45 -2.15
CA TRP A 55 11.25 1.03 -0.81
C TRP A 55 12.61 1.05 -0.12
N LEU A 56 13.36 -0.05 -0.18
CA LEU A 56 14.70 -0.16 0.41
C LEU A 56 15.69 0.83 -0.22
N ASP A 57 15.68 0.96 -1.55
CA ASP A 57 16.56 1.87 -2.28
C ASP A 57 16.23 3.35 -2.07
N ASN A 58 14.99 3.68 -1.70
CA ASN A 58 14.53 5.03 -1.47
C ASN A 58 14.53 5.41 0.02
N GLY A 59 15.54 4.95 0.76
CA GLY A 59 15.74 5.33 2.16
C GLY A 59 14.61 4.88 3.09
N ARG A 60 13.87 3.85 2.70
CA ARG A 60 12.71 3.32 3.42
C ARG A 60 11.57 4.34 3.59
N ASP A 61 11.29 5.09 2.53
CA ASP A 61 10.20 6.06 2.49
C ASP A 61 8.87 5.49 3.07
N PRO A 62 8.23 6.19 4.04
CA PRO A 62 7.00 5.71 4.64
C PRO A 62 5.84 5.55 3.68
N VAL A 63 5.70 6.41 2.66
CA VAL A 63 4.59 6.33 1.69
C VAL A 63 4.73 5.07 0.85
N LEU A 64 5.93 4.78 0.33
CA LEU A 64 6.19 3.54 -0.40
C LEU A 64 5.91 2.30 0.47
N GLN A 65 6.28 2.34 1.76
CA GLN A 65 5.91 1.29 2.70
C GLN A 65 4.39 1.16 2.88
N GLY A 66 3.66 2.28 2.90
CA GLY A 66 2.21 2.29 3.00
C GLY A 66 1.52 1.67 1.77
N LEU A 67 2.02 1.95 0.57
CA LEU A 67 1.57 1.33 -0.69
C LEU A 67 1.85 -0.17 -0.69
N LEU A 68 3.06 -0.58 -0.30
CA LEU A 68 3.44 -1.98 -0.14
C LEU A 68 2.48 -2.70 0.81
N GLN A 69 2.23 -2.13 1.99
CA GLN A 69 1.33 -2.72 2.98
C GLN A 69 -0.13 -2.81 2.51
N ALA A 70 -0.59 -1.90 1.66
CA ALA A 70 -1.93 -2.02 1.04
C ALA A 70 -2.01 -3.25 0.11
N ALA A 71 -0.99 -3.48 -0.72
CA ALA A 71 -0.93 -4.66 -1.59
C ALA A 71 -0.82 -5.96 -0.79
N VAL A 72 0.10 -6.02 0.17
CA VAL A 72 0.30 -7.23 1.00
C VAL A 72 -0.92 -7.48 1.89
N GLY A 73 -1.66 -6.45 2.32
CA GLY A 73 -2.93 -6.61 3.02
C GLY A 73 -3.98 -7.34 2.16
N LEU A 74 -4.07 -6.99 0.87
CA LEU A 74 -4.93 -7.69 -0.09
C LEU A 74 -4.47 -9.13 -0.35
N TYR A 75 -3.15 -9.37 -0.40
CA TYR A 75 -2.58 -10.72 -0.50
C TYR A 75 -2.99 -11.60 0.69
N HIS A 76 -2.82 -11.10 1.93
CA HIS A 76 -3.20 -11.81 3.14
C HIS A 76 -4.70 -12.09 3.20
N TRP A 77 -5.53 -11.13 2.81
CA TRP A 77 -6.97 -11.33 2.74
C TRP A 77 -7.32 -12.46 1.75
N ARG A 78 -6.71 -12.47 0.55
CA ARG A 78 -6.95 -13.49 -0.48
C ARG A 78 -6.57 -14.91 -0.03
N ASN A 79 -5.64 -15.03 0.91
CA ASN A 79 -5.17 -16.30 1.46
C ASN A 79 -5.82 -16.63 2.82
N ASP A 80 -7.02 -16.12 3.10
CA ASP A 80 -7.78 -16.31 4.34
C ASP A 80 -7.04 -15.89 5.63
N ASN A 81 -5.95 -15.12 5.50
CA ASN A 81 -5.20 -14.57 6.62
C ASN A 81 -5.76 -13.20 7.03
N ARG A 82 -6.97 -13.20 7.59
CA ARG A 82 -7.67 -11.99 8.04
C ARG A 82 -6.88 -11.17 9.05
N ALA A 83 -6.24 -11.82 10.03
CA ALA A 83 -5.47 -11.13 11.06
C ALA A 83 -4.26 -10.38 10.48
N GLY A 84 -3.56 -11.01 9.54
CA GLY A 84 -2.47 -10.38 8.78
C GLY A 84 -2.96 -9.20 7.94
N ALA A 85 -4.08 -9.36 7.23
CA ALA A 85 -4.69 -8.29 6.44
C ALA A 85 -5.03 -7.06 7.29
N VAL A 86 -5.72 -7.26 8.43
CA VAL A 86 -6.07 -6.18 9.38
C VAL A 86 -4.81 -5.43 9.85
N LYS A 87 -3.76 -6.17 10.26
CA LYS A 87 -2.50 -5.58 10.72
C LYS A 87 -1.84 -4.71 9.63
N LEU A 88 -1.83 -5.20 8.39
CA LEU A 88 -1.18 -4.51 7.27
C LEU A 88 -1.99 -3.29 6.80
N PHE A 89 -3.32 -3.37 6.73
CA PHE A 89 -4.15 -2.20 6.41
C PHE A 89 -4.04 -1.11 7.47
N ALA A 90 -4.04 -1.46 8.76
CA ALA A 90 -3.79 -0.50 9.83
C ALA A 90 -2.37 0.10 9.78
N GLY A 91 -1.37 -0.67 9.32
CA GLY A 91 -0.03 -0.16 9.01
C GLY A 91 -0.06 0.85 7.86
N SER A 92 -0.72 0.49 6.77
CA SER A 92 -0.83 1.31 5.56
C SER A 92 -1.45 2.68 5.86
N LEU A 93 -2.57 2.73 6.60
CA LEU A 93 -3.19 4.00 7.01
C LEU A 93 -2.23 4.90 7.79
N ARG A 94 -1.50 4.34 8.77
CA ARG A 94 -0.51 5.10 9.57
C ARG A 94 0.60 5.68 8.72
N LYS A 95 1.05 4.92 7.74
CA LYS A 95 2.14 5.32 6.84
C LYS A 95 1.69 6.38 5.82
N LEU A 96 0.43 6.31 5.39
CA LEU A 96 -0.16 7.25 4.44
C LEU A 96 -0.79 8.48 5.09
N ALA A 97 -0.94 8.51 6.41
CA ALA A 97 -1.62 9.56 7.17
C ALA A 97 -1.15 10.99 6.83
N GLY A 98 0.17 11.21 6.80
CA GLY A 98 0.75 12.53 6.52
C GLY A 98 0.99 12.83 5.04
N ALA A 99 0.69 11.89 4.15
CA ALA A 99 0.96 12.07 2.72
C ALA A 99 -0.07 13.03 2.08
N PRO A 100 0.33 13.86 1.09
CA PRO A 100 -0.60 14.64 0.29
C PRO A 100 -1.72 13.78 -0.32
N ALA A 101 -2.86 14.40 -0.65
CA ALA A 101 -3.98 13.71 -1.30
C ALA A 101 -3.59 13.04 -2.62
N VAL A 102 -2.66 13.66 -3.36
CA VAL A 102 -2.09 13.13 -4.59
C VAL A 102 -0.57 13.11 -4.44
N LEU A 103 0.05 11.96 -4.67
CA LEU A 103 1.50 11.80 -4.65
C LEU A 103 1.89 10.62 -5.54
N HIS A 104 3.05 10.72 -6.20
CA HIS A 104 3.55 9.71 -7.15
C HIS A 104 2.52 9.30 -8.22
N GLY A 105 1.68 10.26 -8.66
CA GLY A 105 0.67 10.01 -9.70
C GLY A 105 -0.53 9.18 -9.23
N LEU A 106 -0.66 8.95 -7.93
CA LEU A 106 -1.77 8.21 -7.33
C LEU A 106 -2.66 9.13 -6.48
N ASP A 107 -3.97 8.84 -6.48
CA ASP A 107 -4.92 9.40 -5.52
C ASP A 107 -4.81 8.65 -4.18
N LEU A 108 -3.98 9.17 -3.29
CA LEU A 108 -3.77 8.61 -1.96
C LEU A 108 -4.95 8.90 -1.02
N ALA A 109 -5.76 9.92 -1.29
CA ALA A 109 -6.98 10.15 -0.53
C ALA A 109 -7.98 9.00 -0.75
N LEU A 110 -8.25 8.64 -2.00
CA LEU A 110 -9.11 7.52 -2.33
C LEU A 110 -8.53 6.20 -1.83
N LEU A 111 -7.20 5.99 -1.94
CA LEU A 111 -6.56 4.80 -1.40
C LEU A 111 -6.79 4.67 0.11
N ARG A 112 -6.59 5.74 0.88
CA ARG A 112 -6.87 5.73 2.34
C ARG A 112 -8.33 5.40 2.62
N GLU A 113 -9.27 5.92 1.84
CA GLU A 113 -10.69 5.58 1.92
C GLU A 113 -10.93 4.08 1.72
N CYS A 114 -10.36 3.50 0.65
CA CYS A 114 -10.49 2.08 0.34
C CYS A 114 -9.87 1.19 1.43
N VAL A 115 -8.70 1.56 1.96
CA VAL A 115 -8.04 0.84 3.05
C VAL A 115 -8.83 0.97 4.35
N ARG A 116 -9.45 2.12 4.62
CA ARG A 116 -10.33 2.33 5.78
C ARG A 116 -11.58 1.45 5.71
N SER A 117 -12.29 1.46 4.59
CA SER A 117 -13.46 0.61 4.37
C SER A 117 -13.11 -0.88 4.49
N SER A 118 -11.97 -1.27 3.91
CA SER A 118 -11.36 -2.59 4.01
C SER A 118 -11.14 -3.02 5.46
N LEU A 119 -10.52 -2.16 6.26
CA LEU A 119 -10.24 -2.42 7.66
C LEU A 119 -11.52 -2.56 8.49
N LEU A 120 -12.54 -1.74 8.25
CA LEU A 120 -13.83 -1.81 8.94
C LEU A 120 -14.61 -3.08 8.57
N ALA A 121 -14.57 -3.50 7.31
CA ALA A 121 -15.18 -4.77 6.89
C ALA A 121 -14.50 -5.98 7.55
N LEU A 122 -13.16 -5.96 7.66
CA LEU A 122 -12.39 -7.04 8.28
C LEU A 122 -12.32 -6.95 9.81
N CYS A 123 -12.62 -5.81 10.40
CA CYS A 123 -12.64 -5.61 11.85
C CYS A 123 -13.79 -4.67 12.26
N PRO A 124 -15.04 -5.14 12.27
CA PRO A 124 -16.20 -4.28 12.56
C PRO A 124 -16.14 -3.60 13.92
N LYS A 125 -15.50 -4.22 14.92
CA LYS A 125 -15.28 -3.64 16.25
C LYS A 125 -14.52 -2.31 16.21
N LEU A 126 -13.74 -2.04 15.16
CA LEU A 126 -13.05 -0.76 15.01
C LEU A 126 -14.02 0.39 14.70
N ALA A 127 -15.21 0.11 14.16
CA ALA A 127 -16.27 1.11 13.96
C ALA A 127 -16.79 1.67 15.30
N GLU A 128 -16.70 0.87 16.37
CA GLU A 128 -17.10 1.25 17.72
C GLU A 128 -16.00 2.04 18.46
N GLN A 129 -14.81 2.20 17.85
CA GLN A 129 -13.63 2.86 18.42
C GLN A 129 -13.08 3.95 17.48
N PRO A 130 -13.83 5.04 17.24
CA PRO A 130 -13.47 6.08 16.29
C PRO A 130 -12.14 6.78 16.61
N GLU A 131 -11.75 6.84 17.88
CA GLU A 131 -10.47 7.39 18.34
C GLU A 131 -9.28 6.54 17.90
N MET A 132 -9.41 5.21 17.92
CA MET A 132 -8.38 4.29 17.43
C MET A 132 -8.22 4.45 15.91
N LEU A 133 -9.35 4.56 15.19
CA LEU A 133 -9.32 4.79 13.75
C LEU A 133 -8.69 6.15 13.41
N ALA A 134 -9.04 7.22 14.13
CA ALA A 134 -8.44 8.54 13.95
C ALA A 134 -6.93 8.53 14.20
N ALA A 135 -6.47 7.81 15.24
CA ALA A 135 -5.05 7.66 15.55
C ALA A 135 -4.28 6.93 14.43
N LEU A 136 -4.89 5.94 13.76
CA LEU A 136 -4.29 5.30 12.58
C LEU A 136 -4.08 6.29 11.44
N GLU A 137 -4.85 7.37 11.38
CA GLU A 137 -4.78 8.36 10.30
C GLU A 137 -4.00 9.61 10.72
N GLY A 138 -3.25 9.54 11.82
CA GLY A 138 -2.45 10.65 12.34
C GLY A 138 -3.31 11.83 12.80
N ARG A 139 -4.63 11.67 12.90
CA ARG A 139 -5.53 12.68 13.45
C ARG A 139 -5.53 12.55 14.97
N THR A 140 -5.31 13.64 15.68
CA THR A 140 -5.61 13.70 17.11
C THR A 140 -7.12 13.52 17.26
N ALA A 141 -7.56 12.51 18.01
CA ALA A 141 -8.95 12.40 18.39
C ALA A 141 -9.40 13.71 19.06
N PRO A 142 -10.64 14.19 18.81
CA PRO A 142 -11.14 15.34 19.54
C PRO A 142 -11.06 15.06 21.06
N PRO A 143 -10.77 16.08 21.89
CA PRO A 143 -10.66 15.87 23.33
C PRO A 143 -11.96 15.25 23.88
N PRO A 144 -11.88 14.30 24.83
CA PRO A 144 -13.06 13.82 25.53
C PRO A 144 -13.61 14.98 26.37
N GLY A 145 -14.62 15.68 25.86
CA GLY A 145 -15.14 16.89 26.50
C GLY A 145 -16.06 17.77 25.65
N GLY A 146 -16.26 17.48 24.36
CA GLY A 146 -17.40 18.03 23.63
C GLY A 146 -18.71 17.43 24.15
N PRO A 147 -19.85 18.17 24.11
CA PRO A 147 -21.14 17.59 24.51
C PRO A 147 -21.36 16.31 23.70
N ALA A 148 -21.64 15.21 24.40
CA ALA A 148 -22.13 14.00 23.76
C ALA A 148 -23.34 14.38 22.90
N PRO A 149 -23.47 13.89 21.64
CA PRO A 149 -24.71 14.05 20.91
C PRO A 149 -25.83 13.47 21.77
N ALA A 150 -26.84 14.30 22.02
CA ALA A 150 -28.00 13.96 22.83
C ALA A 150 -28.64 12.65 22.37
N SER A 151 -29.08 11.85 23.34
CA SER A 151 -29.88 10.62 23.27
C SER A 151 -30.16 10.06 21.88
N ALA A 152 -29.57 8.89 21.63
CA ALA A 152 -30.07 7.92 20.67
C ALA A 152 -31.48 7.47 21.08
N SER A 153 -32.49 8.14 20.55
CA SER A 153 -33.83 7.58 20.44
C SER A 153 -34.41 8.11 19.13
N GLU A 154 -34.82 7.17 18.27
CA GLU A 154 -35.35 7.36 16.91
C GLU A 154 -34.33 7.56 15.79
N ILE A 155 -33.46 6.55 15.60
CA ILE A 155 -32.93 6.24 14.27
C ILE A 155 -33.88 5.17 13.68
N PRO A 156 -34.59 5.43 12.57
CA PRO A 156 -35.35 4.38 11.91
C PRO A 156 -34.36 3.30 11.46
N ALA A 157 -34.68 2.03 11.72
CA ALA A 157 -33.85 0.89 11.39
C ALA A 157 -33.37 0.99 9.93
N LEU A 158 -32.11 1.40 9.75
CA LEU A 158 -31.42 1.26 8.48
C LEU A 158 -31.40 -0.24 8.18
N PRO A 159 -31.67 -0.64 6.93
CA PRO A 159 -31.62 -2.06 6.58
C PRO A 159 -30.25 -2.58 6.97
N GLU A 160 -30.25 -3.74 7.63
CA GLU A 160 -29.08 -4.53 7.98
C GLU A 160 -28.40 -4.98 6.69
N ILE A 161 -27.77 -4.04 5.99
CA ILE A 161 -26.86 -4.32 4.90
C ILE A 161 -25.65 -4.89 5.63
N ALA A 162 -25.62 -6.21 5.80
CA ALA A 162 -24.40 -6.92 6.10
C ALA A 162 -23.29 -6.27 5.27
N PRO A 163 -22.19 -5.78 5.89
CA PRO A 163 -21.17 -5.10 5.13
C PRO A 163 -20.79 -6.02 3.98
N ALA A 164 -20.98 -5.55 2.75
CA ALA A 164 -20.72 -6.35 1.56
C ALA A 164 -19.37 -7.06 1.75
N PRO A 165 -19.24 -8.35 1.37
CA PRO A 165 -18.00 -9.08 1.58
C PRO A 165 -16.84 -8.22 1.05
N PHE A 166 -15.76 -8.15 1.82
CA PHE A 166 -14.58 -7.37 1.46
C PHE A 166 -14.28 -7.55 -0.03
N GLN A 167 -14.21 -6.45 -0.76
CA GLN A 167 -13.83 -6.46 -2.17
C GLN A 167 -12.43 -5.88 -2.33
N PRO A 168 -11.57 -6.50 -3.16
CA PRO A 168 -10.30 -5.89 -3.49
C PRO A 168 -10.54 -4.58 -4.23
N PHE A 169 -9.72 -3.58 -3.93
CA PHE A 169 -9.75 -2.27 -4.57
C PHE A 169 -8.61 -2.13 -5.58
N ALA A 170 -8.67 -1.09 -6.41
CA ALA A 170 -7.62 -0.72 -7.37
C ALA A 170 -7.01 0.63 -6.99
N LEU A 171 -5.77 0.85 -7.38
CA LEU A 171 -5.13 2.16 -7.29
C LEU A 171 -5.74 3.09 -8.33
N ARG A 172 -6.20 4.26 -7.91
CA ARG A 172 -6.57 5.32 -8.84
C ARG A 172 -5.32 6.07 -9.28
N VAL A 173 -4.93 5.86 -10.53
CA VAL A 173 -3.87 6.62 -11.19
C VAL A 173 -4.47 7.93 -11.69
N VAL A 174 -3.83 9.04 -11.37
CA VAL A 174 -4.24 10.40 -11.80
C VAL A 174 -3.22 11.06 -12.72
N ASP A 175 -2.02 10.48 -12.83
CA ASP A 175 -0.99 10.90 -13.78
C ASP A 175 -1.07 10.08 -15.07
N ALA A 176 -1.23 10.76 -16.20
CA ALA A 176 -1.43 10.12 -17.50
C ALA A 176 -0.18 9.37 -18.01
N ALA A 177 1.03 9.82 -17.64
CA ALA A 177 2.26 9.16 -18.07
C ALA A 177 2.45 7.82 -17.32
N LEU A 178 2.17 7.82 -16.01
CA LEU A 178 2.15 6.60 -15.21
C LEU A 178 1.08 5.62 -15.69
N GLU A 179 -0.13 6.10 -15.98
CA GLU A 179 -1.22 5.27 -16.51
C GLU A 179 -0.84 4.63 -17.85
N ALA A 180 -0.28 5.42 -18.78
CA ALA A 180 0.18 4.93 -20.07
C ALA A 180 1.31 3.89 -19.93
N ALA A 181 2.26 4.13 -19.02
CA ALA A 181 3.38 3.21 -18.77
C ALA A 181 2.91 1.87 -18.18
N ALA A 182 1.99 1.92 -17.20
CA ALA A 182 1.40 0.71 -16.60
C ALA A 182 0.59 -0.08 -17.64
N ALA A 183 -0.23 0.60 -18.45
CA ALA A 183 -1.00 -0.04 -19.51
C ALA A 183 -0.11 -0.66 -20.61
N ASP A 184 1.00 -0.02 -20.95
CA ASP A 184 1.97 -0.58 -21.91
C ASP A 184 2.65 -1.83 -21.38
N ARG A 185 3.02 -1.83 -20.10
CA ARG A 185 3.55 -3.00 -19.43
C ARG A 185 2.53 -4.14 -19.39
N ALA A 186 1.27 -3.84 -19.05
CA ALA A 186 0.19 -4.83 -19.04
C ALA A 186 0.04 -5.51 -20.40
N ARG A 187 -0.03 -4.74 -21.49
CA ARG A 187 -0.11 -5.26 -22.87
C ARG A 187 1.08 -6.17 -23.21
N LYS A 188 2.30 -5.78 -22.83
CA LYS A 188 3.52 -6.58 -23.06
C LYS A 188 3.50 -7.88 -22.27
N ARG A 189 3.03 -7.85 -21.02
CA ARG A 189 2.87 -9.02 -20.15
C ARG A 189 1.85 -10.00 -20.74
N GLU A 190 0.72 -9.51 -21.23
CA GLU A 190 -0.30 -10.33 -21.90
C GLU A 190 0.20 -10.93 -23.22
N ALA A 191 0.90 -10.15 -24.04
CA ALA A 191 1.51 -10.64 -25.28
C ALA A 191 2.63 -11.68 -25.04
N GLY A 192 3.38 -11.55 -23.93
CA GLY A 192 4.39 -12.52 -23.51
C GLY A 192 3.82 -13.76 -22.79
N GLY A 193 2.65 -13.62 -22.16
CA GLY A 193 2.00 -14.64 -21.33
C GLY A 193 1.42 -15.82 -22.11
N HIS A 194 1.26 -15.71 -23.44
CA HIS A 194 0.79 -16.83 -24.27
C HIS A 194 1.84 -17.96 -24.46
N ARG A 195 3.01 -17.89 -23.82
CA ARG A 195 4.08 -18.92 -23.94
C ARG A 195 4.55 -19.56 -22.62
N GLY A 196 3.96 -19.29 -21.46
CA GLY A 196 4.49 -19.83 -20.19
C GLY A 196 3.43 -20.01 -19.11
N GLY A 197 3.06 -21.27 -18.86
CA GLY A 197 2.05 -21.67 -17.90
C GLY A 197 2.39 -21.31 -16.45
N GLY A 198 1.33 -20.89 -15.73
CA GLY A 198 1.14 -20.82 -14.28
C GLY A 198 2.36 -20.92 -13.37
N ARG A 199 2.80 -19.77 -12.84
CA ARG A 199 3.48 -19.76 -11.54
C ARG A 199 2.44 -20.05 -10.47
N LYS A 200 2.49 -21.27 -9.90
CA LYS A 200 1.80 -21.57 -8.65
C LYS A 200 2.66 -21.02 -7.52
N HIS A 201 2.26 -19.90 -6.91
CA HIS A 201 2.82 -19.51 -5.63
C HIS A 201 2.25 -20.45 -4.55
N PRO A 202 3.09 -21.18 -3.79
CA PRO A 202 2.60 -22.02 -2.70
C PRO A 202 1.99 -21.16 -1.59
N HIS A 203 0.87 -21.66 -1.05
CA HIS A 203 0.15 -21.12 0.11
C HIS A 203 0.93 -21.28 1.42
#